data_AF-A0A1B8SXA6-F1
#
_entry.id   AF-A0A1B8SXA6-F1
#
_cell.length_a   1.000
_cell.length_b   1.000
_cell.length_c   1.000
_cell.angle_alpha   90.00
_cell.angle_beta   90.00
_cell.angle_gamma   90.00
#
_symmetry.space_group_name_H-M   'P 1'
#
loop_
_entity.id
_entity.type
_entity.pdbx_description
1 polymer ?
#
loop_
_entity_poly.entity_id
_entity_poly.type
_entity_poly.pdbx_seq_one_letter_code
_entity_poly.pdbx_strand_id
1 'polypeptide(L)'
;MMQHQISILARFRPEVLERILRVTRHRGFRINAMNMGQSTDGDNVNIELTVSSQRPLTQLCAQLTKLSDITEVEVLQQESRLLRTQSAM
;
A
#
# COMPACT_ATOMS: atom_id res chain seq x y z
N MET A 1 13.55 -4.21 8.47
CA MET A 1 12.22 -3.66 8.13
C MET A 1 11.87 -4.22 6.77
N MET A 2 10.74 -4.90 6.62
CA MET A 2 10.35 -5.50 5.35
C MET A 2 9.69 -4.42 4.49
N GLN A 3 9.97 -4.43 3.20
CA GLN A 3 9.31 -3.55 2.24
C GLN A 3 8.25 -4.33 1.48
N HIS A 4 7.12 -3.67 1.26
CA HIS A 4 5.98 -4.22 0.55
C HIS A 4 5.48 -3.20 -0.46
N GLN A 5 5.09 -3.68 -1.63
CA GLN A 5 4.35 -2.91 -2.60
C GLN A 5 2.90 -3.39 -2.60
N ILE A 6 1.97 -2.45 -2.47
CA ILE A 6 0.53 -2.70 -2.51
C ILE A 6 -0.13 -1.81 -3.56
N SER A 7 -1.12 -2.37 -4.25
CA SER A 7 -2.01 -1.65 -5.16
C SER A 7 -3.36 -1.48 -4.49
N ILE A 8 -3.96 -0.30 -4.61
CA ILE A 8 -5.25 0.03 -4.00
C ILE A 8 -6.14 0.64 -5.07
N LEU A 9 -7.22 -0.05 -5.41
CA LEU A 9 -8.29 0.50 -6.22
C LEU A 9 -9.33 1.14 -5.30
N ALA A 10 -9.62 2.42 -5.53
CA ALA A 10 -10.57 3.17 -4.71
C ALA A 10 -11.44 4.10 -5.57
N ARG A 11 -12.64 4.43 -5.09
CA ARG A 11 -13.47 5.47 -5.68
C ARG A 11 -12.84 6.83 -5.48
N PHE A 12 -12.83 7.66 -6.52
CA PHE A 12 -12.28 9.01 -6.42
C PHE A 12 -13.18 9.91 -5.56
N ARG A 13 -12.76 10.10 -4.30
CA ARG A 13 -13.33 11.10 -3.38
C ARG A 13 -12.22 12.00 -2.85
N PRO A 14 -12.50 13.30 -2.58
CA PRO A 14 -11.47 14.24 -2.13
C PRO A 14 -10.63 13.74 -0.95
N GLU A 15 -11.25 13.04 0.00
CA GLU A 15 -10.61 12.57 1.24
C GLU A 15 -9.97 11.17 1.17
N VAL A 16 -10.14 10.42 0.06
CA VAL A 16 -9.77 8.99 0.04
C VAL A 16 -8.27 8.78 0.21
N LEU A 17 -7.47 9.61 -0.47
CA LEU A 17 -6.00 9.57 -0.39
C LEU A 17 -5.53 9.89 1.03
N GLU A 18 -6.10 10.91 1.67
CA GLU A 18 -5.78 11.30 3.04
C GLU A 18 -6.13 10.19 4.04
N ARG A 19 -7.29 9.53 3.86
CA ARG A 19 -7.73 8.41 4.70
C ARG A 19 -6.79 7.22 4.58
N ILE A 20 -6.38 6.87 3.36
CA ILE A 20 -5.39 5.80 3.11
C ILE A 20 -4.08 6.13 3.80
N LEU A 21 -3.52 7.32 3.55
CA LEU A 21 -2.28 7.79 4.17
C LEU A 21 -2.34 7.79 5.69
N ARG A 22 -3.48 8.22 6.26
CA ARG A 22 -3.72 8.23 7.70
C ARG A 22 -3.75 6.82 8.28
N VAL A 23 -4.49 5.89 7.67
CA VAL A 23 -4.53 4.48 8.10
C VAL A 23 -3.14 3.86 8.05
N THR A 24 -2.42 4.01 6.93
CA THR A 24 -1.06 3.47 6.75
C THR A 24 -0.12 3.94 7.86
N ARG A 25 -0.07 5.24 8.12
CA ARG A 25 0.76 5.81 9.17
C ARG A 25 0.33 5.37 10.57
N HIS A 26 -0.97 5.38 10.86
CA HIS A 26 -1.49 5.02 12.18
C HIS A 26 -1.31 3.53 12.51
N ARG A 27 -1.18 2.68 11.48
CA ARG A 27 -0.82 1.27 11.64
C ARG A 27 0.69 1.03 11.78
N GLY A 28 1.50 2.08 11.83
CA GLY A 28 2.95 1.98 12.02
C GLY A 28 3.70 1.53 10.77
N PHE A 29 3.17 1.85 9.59
CA PHE A 29 3.87 1.67 8.32
C PHE A 29 4.46 3.00 7.87
N ARG A 30 5.73 2.96 7.46
CA ARG A 30 6.37 4.07 6.76
C ARG A 30 5.99 3.98 5.28
N ILE A 31 5.65 5.10 4.67
CA ILE A 31 5.44 5.20 3.22
C ILE A 31 6.78 5.63 2.62
N ASN A 32 7.29 4.83 1.67
CA ASN A 32 8.57 5.05 1.00
C ASN A 32 8.35 5.67 -0.38
N ALA A 33 7.31 5.24 -1.10
CA ALA A 33 6.90 5.78 -2.38
C ALA A 33 5.40 5.65 -2.57
N MET A 34 4.85 6.49 -3.43
CA MET A 34 3.45 6.49 -3.83
C MET A 34 3.36 6.87 -5.30
N ASN A 35 2.55 6.15 -6.06
CA ASN A 35 2.09 6.55 -7.38
C ASN A 35 0.55 6.51 -7.40
N MET A 36 -0.06 7.45 -8.12
CA MET A 36 -1.51 7.58 -8.19
C MET A 36 -1.90 7.89 -9.63
N GLY A 37 -2.77 7.06 -10.19
CA GLY A 37 -3.33 7.23 -11.53
C GLY A 37 -4.86 7.12 -11.49
N GLN A 38 -5.53 7.82 -12.39
CA GLN A 38 -6.97 7.61 -12.59
C GLN A 38 -7.20 6.33 -13.39
N SER A 39 -8.25 5.58 -13.04
CA SER A 39 -8.73 4.47 -13.86
C SER A 39 -9.30 5.02 -15.17
N THR A 40 -9.30 4.19 -16.22
CA THR A 40 -9.88 4.49 -17.52
C THR A 40 -11.35 4.93 -17.44
N ASP A 41 -12.08 4.44 -16.42
CA ASP A 41 -13.50 4.74 -16.21
C ASP A 41 -13.74 6.09 -15.50
N GLY A 42 -12.69 6.81 -15.09
CA GLY A 42 -12.77 8.14 -14.47
C GLY A 42 -13.28 8.20 -13.01
N ASP A 43 -14.10 7.24 -12.59
CA ASP A 43 -14.69 7.21 -11.25
C ASP A 43 -13.77 6.61 -10.17
N ASN A 44 -12.72 5.90 -10.59
CA ASN A 44 -11.79 5.23 -9.70
C ASN A 44 -10.38 5.76 -9.84
N VAL A 45 -9.62 5.61 -8.77
CA VAL A 45 -8.18 5.86 -8.70
C VAL A 45 -7.47 4.57 -8.34
N ASN A 46 -6.37 4.31 -9.03
CA ASN A 46 -5.39 3.31 -8.63
C ASN A 46 -4.25 3.99 -7.87
N ILE A 47 -3.96 3.51 -6.66
CA ILE A 47 -2.90 4.02 -5.80
C ILE A 47 -1.93 2.88 -5.49
N GLU A 48 -0.70 3.01 -5.97
CA GLU A 48 0.39 2.12 -5.62
C GLU A 48 1.17 2.71 -4.45
N LEU A 49 1.35 1.93 -3.38
CA LEU A 49 2.13 2.32 -2.22
C LEU A 49 3.29 1.35 -2.00
N THR A 50 4.49 1.89 -1.88
CA THR A 50 5.63 1.17 -1.33
C THR A 50 5.73 1.52 0.15
N VAL A 51 5.52 0.55 1.03
CA VAL A 51 5.53 0.72 2.48
C VAL A 51 6.56 -0.16 3.15
N SER A 52 7.06 0.27 4.30
CA SER A 52 7.94 -0.56 5.13
C SER A 52 7.51 -0.57 6.60
N SER A 53 7.59 -1.74 7.22
CA SER A 53 7.29 -1.90 8.65
C SER A 53 7.98 -3.14 9.24
N GLN A 54 7.94 -3.24 10.57
CA GLN A 54 8.17 -4.49 11.30
C GLN A 54 6.87 -5.27 11.55
N ARG A 55 5.72 -4.61 11.37
CA ARG A 55 4.40 -5.21 11.58
C ARG A 55 3.98 -6.03 10.35
N PRO A 56 3.15 -7.07 10.54
CA PRO A 56 2.63 -7.85 9.42
C PRO A 56 1.76 -7.00 8.49
N LEU A 57 2.02 -7.07 7.17
CA LEU A 57 1.26 -6.34 6.14
C LEU A 57 -0.25 -6.63 6.20
N THR A 58 -0.64 -7.83 6.65
CA THR A 58 -2.05 -8.22 6.83
C THR A 58 -2.83 -7.26 7.71
N GLN A 59 -2.19 -6.63 8.71
CA GLN A 59 -2.84 -5.64 9.58
C GLN A 59 -3.16 -4.33 8.83
N LEU A 60 -2.33 -3.95 7.86
CA LEU A 60 -2.57 -2.78 7.02
C LEU A 60 -3.70 -3.08 6.02
N CYS A 61 -3.57 -4.18 5.27
CA CYS A 61 -4.57 -4.59 4.28
C CYS A 61 -5.96 -4.71 4.91
N ALA A 62 -6.09 -5.40 6.05
CA ALA A 62 -7.37 -5.56 6.76
C ALA A 62 -8.00 -4.25 7.27
N GLN A 63 -7.24 -3.15 7.30
CA GLN A 63 -7.72 -1.84 7.77
C GLN A 63 -8.03 -0.91 6.61
N LEU A 64 -7.27 -1.03 5.52
CA LEU A 64 -7.60 -0.39 4.26
C LEU A 64 -8.92 -0.96 3.70
N THR A 65 -9.12 -2.27 3.70
CA THR A 65 -10.38 -2.89 3.22
C THR A 65 -11.64 -2.48 4.00
N LYS A 66 -11.50 -1.87 5.18
CA LYS A 66 -12.62 -1.30 5.96
C LYS A 66 -13.06 0.08 5.49
N LEU A 67 -12.26 0.76 4.67
CA LEU A 67 -12.64 2.05 4.11
C LEU A 67 -13.69 1.82 3.03
N SER A 68 -14.86 2.42 3.21
CA SER A 68 -16.02 2.33 2.29
C SER A 68 -15.70 2.69 0.83
N ASP A 69 -14.67 3.51 0.63
CA ASP A 69 -14.28 4.01 -0.68
C ASP A 69 -13.22 3.13 -1.36
N ILE A 70 -12.70 2.09 -0.68
CA ILE A 70 -11.77 1.12 -1.25
C ILE A 70 -12.55 -0.03 -1.86
N THR A 71 -12.25 -0.31 -3.13
CA THR A 71 -12.81 -1.43 -3.88
C THR A 71 -11.94 -2.67 -3.74
N GLU A 72 -10.62 -2.49 -3.82
CA GLU A 72 -9.66 -3.61 -3.80
C GLU A 72 -8.31 -3.20 -3.20
N VAL A 73 -7.65 -4.17 -2.55
CA VAL A 73 -6.27 -4.03 -2.06
C VAL A 73 -5.50 -5.28 -2.46
N GLU A 74 -4.52 -5.12 -3.35
CA GLU A 74 -3.66 -6.20 -3.84
C GLU A 74 -2.23 -6.03 -3.31
N VAL A 75 -1.57 -7.14 -2.99
CA VAL A 75 -0.15 -7.15 -2.60
C VAL A 75 0.68 -7.56 -3.80
N LEU A 76 1.44 -6.61 -4.37
CA LEU A 76 2.22 -6.83 -5.58
C LEU A 76 3.56 -7.51 -5.29
N GLN A 77 4.26 -7.07 -4.23
CA GLN A 77 5.56 -7.62 -3.89
C GLN A 77 5.82 -7.56 -2.39
N GLN A 78 6.39 -8.64 -1.84
CA GLN A 78 6.91 -8.69 -0.48
C GLN A 78 8.39 -9.02 -0.55
N GLU A 79 9.26 -8.06 -0.24
CA GLU A 79 10.69 -8.36 -0.12
C GLU A 79 10.91 -9.16 1.16
N SER A 80 11.07 -10.48 1.03
CA SER A 80 11.54 -11.34 2.11
C SER A 80 13.07 -11.23 2.22
N ARG A 81 13.61 -11.20 3.44
CA ARG A 81 15.02 -10.80 3.73
C ARG A 81 16.06 -11.85 3.31
N LEU A 82 15.75 -12.79 2.42
CA LEU A 82 16.57 -13.99 2.20
C LEU A 82 17.56 -13.91 1.05
N LEU A 83 17.79 -12.76 0.40
CA LEU A 83 18.79 -12.66 -0.68
C LEU A 83 19.67 -11.41 -0.56
N ARG A 84 20.60 -11.41 0.41
CA ARG A 84 21.80 -10.55 0.34
C ARG A 84 23.01 -11.19 1.04
N THR A 85 23.20 -12.49 0.85
CA THR A 85 24.42 -13.22 1.25
C THR A 85 25.09 -13.92 0.07
N GLN A 86 24.96 -13.40 -1.15
CA GLN A 86 25.77 -13.81 -2.30
C GLN A 86 26.05 -12.61 -3.21
N SER A 87 27.04 -11.80 -2.84
CA SER A 87 27.83 -10.95 -3.74
C SER A 87 29.02 -10.41 -2.92
N ALA A 88 29.90 -11.34 -2.55
CA ALA A 88 31.23 -11.06 -2.06
C ALA A 88 32.12 -12.21 -2.54
N MET A 89 32.42 -12.21 -3.84
CA MET A 89 33.63 -12.74 -4.47
C MET A 89 33.87 -11.92 -5.73
#